data_AF-D8R4X5-F1
#
_entry.id   AF-D8R4X5-F1
#
_cell.length_a   1.000
_cell.length_b   1.000
_cell.length_c   1.000
_cell.angle_alpha   90.00
_cell.angle_beta   90.00
_cell.angle_gamma   90.00
#
_symmetry.space_group_name_H-M   'P 1'
#
loop_
_entity.id
_entity.type
_entity.pdbx_description
1 polymer ?
#
loop_
_entity_poly.entity_id
_entity_poly.type
_entity_poly.pdbx_seq_one_letter_code
_entity_poly.pdbx_strand_id
1 'polypeptide(L)'
;PPPPPPPPPRRRDAKTLDELFKDYGVRITTLAKMAEMGFTVQTLVNMTDQELEDVIKTMLEGYHVELLVGEKYGIKSAIRAERKHLEDDLERQKSSSKAQ
;
A
#
# COMPACT_ATOMS: atom_id res chain seq x y z
N PRO A 1 -4.87 -30.75 -28.16
CA PRO A 1 -5.25 -29.38 -27.73
C PRO A 1 -4.29 -28.93 -26.62
N PRO A 2 -3.82 -27.68 -26.61
CA PRO A 2 -3.01 -27.18 -25.50
C PRO A 2 -3.84 -27.13 -24.21
N PRO A 3 -3.21 -27.31 -23.03
CA PRO A 3 -3.90 -27.18 -21.76
C PRO A 3 -4.41 -25.74 -21.58
N PRO A 4 -5.58 -25.57 -20.92
CA PRO A 4 -6.11 -24.23 -20.63
C PRO A 4 -5.12 -23.44 -19.75
N PRO A 5 -5.03 -22.12 -19.94
CA PRO A 5 -4.17 -21.27 -19.12
C PRO A 5 -4.59 -21.35 -17.64
N PRO A 6 -3.64 -21.26 -16.70
CA PRO A 6 -3.96 -21.27 -15.27
C PRO A 6 -4.92 -20.13 -14.93
N PRO A 7 -5.87 -20.35 -14.00
CA PRO A 7 -6.80 -19.32 -13.58
C PRO A 7 -6.04 -18.10 -13.03
N PRO A 8 -6.52 -16.88 -13.31
CA PRO A 8 -5.90 -15.68 -12.75
C PRO A 8 -5.86 -15.79 -11.23
N PRO A 9 -4.78 -15.29 -10.57
CA PRO A 9 -4.69 -15.32 -9.12
C PRO A 9 -5.95 -14.70 -8.55
N ARG A 10 -6.60 -15.43 -7.62
CA ARG A 10 -7.79 -14.93 -6.92
C ARG A 10 -7.41 -13.58 -6.34
N ARG A 11 -8.05 -12.52 -6.82
CA ARG A 11 -7.94 -11.19 -6.23
C ARG A 11 -8.50 -11.33 -4.82
N ARG A 12 -7.64 -11.63 -3.83
CA ARG A 12 -7.92 -11.21 -2.45
C ARG A 12 -8.23 -9.73 -2.58
N ASP A 13 -9.39 -9.29 -2.08
CA ASP A 13 -9.91 -7.93 -2.27
C ASP A 13 -8.78 -6.94 -2.03
N ALA A 14 -8.20 -6.45 -3.13
CA ALA A 14 -6.98 -5.68 -3.06
C ALA A 14 -7.42 -4.29 -2.63
N LYS A 15 -7.10 -3.95 -1.38
CA LYS A 15 -7.38 -2.64 -0.81
C LYS A 15 -6.93 -1.56 -1.79
N THR A 16 -7.80 -0.59 -2.03
CA THR A 16 -7.50 0.57 -2.89
C THR A 16 -6.66 1.59 -2.12
N LEU A 17 -6.04 2.54 -2.83
CA LEU A 17 -5.31 3.63 -2.17
C LEU A 17 -6.26 4.49 -1.32
N ASP A 18 -7.47 4.77 -1.81
CA ASP A 18 -8.51 5.48 -1.05
C ASP A 18 -8.85 4.77 0.27
N GLU A 19 -9.01 3.46 0.24
CA GLU A 19 -9.29 2.66 1.45
C GLU A 19 -8.08 2.60 2.40
N LEU A 20 -6.86 2.53 1.87
CA LEU A 20 -5.64 2.53 2.68
C LEU A 20 -5.47 3.84 3.46
N PHE A 21 -5.76 4.99 2.81
CA PHE A 21 -5.46 6.31 3.36
C PHE A 21 -6.66 7.07 3.94
N LYS A 22 -7.87 6.47 3.94
CA LYS A 22 -9.15 7.09 4.34
C LYS A 22 -9.10 7.91 5.63
N ASP A 23 -8.37 7.44 6.65
CA ASP A 23 -8.31 8.06 7.98
C ASP A 23 -6.93 8.64 8.33
N TYR A 24 -6.06 8.81 7.32
CA TYR A 24 -4.67 9.22 7.50
C TYR A 24 -4.37 10.63 7.00
N GLY A 25 -5.39 11.40 6.62
CA GLY A 25 -5.23 12.82 6.26
C GLY A 25 -4.47 13.05 4.95
N VAL A 26 -4.47 12.07 4.04
CA VAL A 26 -3.90 12.20 2.69
C VAL A 26 -4.99 12.69 1.74
N ARG A 27 -4.76 13.79 1.02
CA ARG A 27 -5.76 14.37 0.13
C ARG A 27 -5.97 13.49 -1.11
N ILE A 28 -7.18 13.52 -1.66
CA ILE A 28 -7.52 12.78 -2.88
C ILE A 28 -6.64 13.16 -4.08
N THR A 29 -6.18 14.41 -4.18
CA THR A 29 -5.25 14.86 -5.23
C THR A 29 -3.89 14.18 -5.10
N THR A 30 -3.41 13.99 -3.87
CA THR A 30 -2.19 13.23 -3.57
C THR A 30 -2.36 11.77 -3.94
N LEU A 31 -3.50 11.15 -3.59
CA LEU A 31 -3.80 9.76 -3.92
C LEU A 31 -3.91 9.54 -5.43
N ALA A 32 -4.59 10.44 -6.15
CA ALA A 32 -4.67 10.42 -7.60
C ALA A 32 -3.28 10.46 -8.22
N LYS A 33 -2.38 11.33 -7.70
CA LYS A 33 -1.01 11.38 -8.19
C LYS A 33 -0.22 10.10 -7.93
N MET A 34 -0.38 9.49 -6.76
CA MET A 34 0.21 8.19 -6.46
C MET A 34 -0.29 7.10 -7.41
N ALA A 35 -1.58 7.09 -7.73
CA ALA A 35 -2.16 6.19 -8.72
C ALA A 35 -1.62 6.45 -10.14
N GLU A 36 -1.48 7.72 -10.55
CA GLU A 36 -0.87 8.10 -11.84
C GLU A 36 0.58 7.63 -11.96
N MET A 37 1.33 7.62 -10.85
CA MET A 37 2.70 7.08 -10.79
C MET A 37 2.74 5.55 -10.75
N GLY A 38 1.59 4.87 -10.76
CA GLY A 38 1.49 3.41 -10.76
C GLY A 38 1.66 2.76 -9.38
N PHE A 39 1.61 3.53 -8.29
CA PHE A 39 1.64 2.94 -6.95
C PHE A 39 0.36 2.15 -6.68
N THR A 40 0.54 0.97 -6.08
CA THR A 40 -0.56 0.15 -5.55
C THR A 40 -0.33 -0.08 -4.06
N VAL A 41 -1.39 -0.46 -3.32
CA VAL A 41 -1.24 -0.83 -1.90
C VAL A 41 -0.21 -1.94 -1.73
N GLN A 42 -0.26 -2.97 -2.59
CA GLN A 42 0.72 -4.07 -2.56
C GLN A 42 2.16 -3.57 -2.75
N THR A 43 2.39 -2.62 -3.66
CA THR A 43 3.73 -2.04 -3.84
C THR A 43 4.18 -1.34 -2.56
N LEU A 44 3.34 -0.46 -2.00
CA LEU A 44 3.67 0.38 -0.86
C LEU A 44 3.97 -0.42 0.43
N VAL A 45 3.17 -1.45 0.72
CA VAL A 45 3.39 -2.27 1.92
C VAL A 45 4.67 -3.11 1.85
N ASN A 46 5.23 -3.36 0.66
CA ASN A 46 6.49 -4.10 0.52
C ASN A 46 7.73 -3.20 0.54
N MET A 47 7.58 -1.89 0.54
CA MET A 47 8.70 -0.96 0.63
C MET A 47 9.27 -0.92 2.06
N THR A 48 10.48 -0.41 2.21
CA THR A 48 11.06 -0.06 3.50
C THR A 48 10.64 1.35 3.91
N ASP A 49 10.83 1.71 5.18
CA ASP A 49 10.56 3.08 5.63
C ASP A 49 11.45 4.11 4.91
N GLN A 50 12.70 3.74 4.58
CA GLN A 50 13.61 4.60 3.82
C GLN A 50 13.12 4.81 2.39
N GLU A 51 12.70 3.74 1.71
CA GLU A 51 12.15 3.86 0.34
C GLU A 51 10.86 4.69 0.31
N LEU A 52 10.03 4.63 1.37
CA LEU A 52 8.87 5.53 1.48
C LEU A 52 9.28 6.99 1.64
N GLU A 53 10.35 7.28 2.36
CA GLU A 53 10.89 8.64 2.46
C GLU A 53 11.43 9.12 1.11
N ASP A 54 12.10 8.25 0.37
CA ASP A 54 12.59 8.55 -0.97
C ASP A 54 11.42 8.81 -1.95
N VAL A 55 10.33 8.03 -1.88
CA VAL A 55 9.10 8.30 -2.65
C VAL A 55 8.52 9.66 -2.30
N ILE A 56 8.37 9.99 -1.02
CA ILE A 56 7.86 11.30 -0.58
C ILE A 56 8.75 12.42 -1.12
N LYS A 57 10.08 12.23 -1.10
CA LYS A 57 11.04 13.18 -1.66
C LYS A 57 10.88 13.31 -3.18
N THR A 58 10.76 12.20 -3.91
CA THR A 58 10.52 12.20 -5.36
C THR A 58 9.20 12.88 -5.73
N MET A 59 8.15 12.71 -4.93
CA MET A 59 6.87 13.41 -5.13
C MET A 59 7.05 14.93 -5.02
N LEU A 60 7.78 15.39 -4.00
CA LEU A 60 8.05 16.83 -3.78
C LEU A 60 8.97 17.42 -4.86
N GLU A 61 10.10 16.78 -5.12
CA GLU A 61 11.20 17.34 -5.91
C GLU A 61 11.10 16.99 -7.40
N GLY A 62 10.68 15.76 -7.73
CA GLY A 62 10.63 15.26 -9.10
C GLY A 62 9.31 15.52 -9.80
N TYR A 63 8.19 15.45 -9.06
CA TYR A 63 6.84 15.63 -9.61
C TYR A 63 6.16 16.93 -9.17
N HIS A 64 6.86 17.78 -8.41
CA HIS A 64 6.37 19.07 -7.90
C HIS A 64 5.01 18.97 -7.17
N VAL A 65 4.76 17.85 -6.50
CA VAL A 65 3.55 17.64 -5.70
C VAL A 65 3.72 18.39 -4.40
N GLU A 66 2.85 19.36 -4.11
CA GLU A 66 2.82 20.02 -2.82
C GLU A 66 2.24 19.08 -1.77
N LEU A 67 3.08 18.46 -0.95
CA LEU A 67 2.66 17.64 0.18
C LEU A 67 2.68 18.43 1.47
N LEU A 68 1.54 18.50 2.15
CA LEU A 68 1.46 19.05 3.49
C LEU A 68 2.25 18.17 4.46
N VAL A 69 2.76 18.76 5.54
CA VAL A 69 3.49 18.02 6.58
C VAL A 69 2.65 16.84 7.09
N GLY A 70 1.35 17.06 7.35
CA GLY A 70 0.42 16.02 7.78
C GLY A 70 0.29 14.87 6.77
N GLU A 71 0.29 15.15 5.46
CA GLU A 71 0.21 14.10 4.43
C GLU A 71 1.46 13.21 4.45
N LYS A 72 2.65 13.79 4.65
CA LYS A 72 3.91 13.03 4.73
C LYS A 72 3.88 12.03 5.89
N TYR A 73 3.39 12.46 7.06
CA TYR A 73 3.22 11.57 8.21
C TYR A 73 2.09 10.57 7.97
N GLY A 74 0.97 11.01 7.40
CA GLY A 74 -0.18 10.18 7.04
C GLY A 74 0.20 9.01 6.15
N ILE A 75 0.98 9.27 5.09
CA ILE A 75 1.47 8.25 4.16
C ILE A 75 2.23 7.15 4.90
N LYS A 76 3.23 7.55 5.70
CA LYS A 76 4.05 6.59 6.48
C LYS A 76 3.21 5.84 7.50
N SER A 77 2.32 6.51 8.22
CA SER A 77 1.48 5.92 9.25
C SER A 77 0.49 4.89 8.70
N ALA A 78 -0.15 5.18 7.57
CA ALA A 78 -1.10 4.26 6.95
C ALA A 78 -0.43 2.97 6.50
N ILE A 79 0.73 3.10 5.84
CA ILE A 79 1.46 1.94 5.32
C ILE A 79 2.00 1.08 6.47
N ARG A 80 2.51 1.71 7.55
CA ARG A 80 2.94 0.96 8.76
C ARG A 80 1.78 0.22 9.41
N ALA A 81 0.62 0.86 9.53
CA ALA A 81 -0.57 0.22 10.09
C ALA A 81 -1.03 -0.98 9.25
N GLU A 82 -1.02 -0.84 7.92
CA GLU A 82 -1.39 -1.93 7.01
C GLU A 82 -0.38 -3.09 7.03
N ARG A 83 0.93 -2.80 7.06
CA ARG A 83 1.96 -3.85 7.23
C ARG A 83 1.72 -4.66 8.50
N LYS A 84 1.49 -3.97 9.62
CA LYS A 84 1.18 -4.62 10.88
C LYS A 84 -0.09 -5.48 10.80
N HIS A 85 -1.14 -4.97 10.17
CA HIS A 85 -2.37 -5.73 9.97
C HIS A 85 -2.12 -7.02 9.16
N LEU A 86 -1.34 -6.94 8.09
CA LEU A 86 -0.99 -8.10 7.26
C LEU A 86 -0.11 -9.11 8.02
N GLU A 87 0.82 -8.63 8.84
CA GLU A 87 1.64 -9.47 9.72
C GLU A 87 0.76 -10.23 10.74
N ASP A 88 -0.13 -9.51 11.43
CA ASP A 88 -1.07 -10.07 12.41
C ASP A 88 -1.99 -11.13 11.74
N ASP A 89 -2.48 -10.87 10.54
CA ASP A 89 -3.29 -11.82 9.76
C ASP A 89 -2.52 -13.09 9.37
N LEU A 90 -1.27 -12.93 8.95
CA LEU A 90 -0.39 -14.06 8.62
C LEU A 90 -0.11 -14.91 9.86
N GLU A 91 0.09 -14.30 11.03
CA GLU A 91 0.27 -15.01 12.29
C GLU A 91 -0.97 -15.81 12.69
N ARG A 92 -2.17 -15.21 12.55
CA ARG A 92 -3.46 -15.89 12.80
C ARG A 92 -3.70 -17.06 11.87
N GLN A 93 -3.31 -16.95 10.60
CA GLN A 93 -3.41 -18.05 9.63
C GLN A 93 -2.45 -19.19 10.01
N LYS A 94 -1.21 -18.88 10.41
CA LYS A 94 -0.23 -19.88 10.84
C LYS A 94 -0.65 -20.62 12.11
N SER A 95 -1.28 -19.93 13.06
CA SER A 95 -1.78 -20.57 14.29
C SER A 95 -3.00 -21.47 14.02
N SER A 96 -3.86 -21.09 13.08
CA SER A 96 -5.03 -21.89 12.68
C SER A 96 -4.64 -23.16 11.91
N SER A 97 -3.65 -23.09 11.03
CA SER A 97 -3.16 -24.25 10.26
C SER A 97 -2.34 -25.25 11.08
N LYS A 98 -1.88 -24.89 12.28
CA LYS A 98 -1.18 -25.80 13.22
C LYS A 98 -2.13 -26.58 14.12
N ALA A 99 -3.41 -26.24 14.14
CA ALA A 99 -4.43 -26.89 14.96
C ALA A 99 -5.20 -28.01 14.22
N GLN A 100 -4.76 -28.37 13.00
CA GLN A 100 -5.39 -29.39 12.15
C GLN A 100 -4.42 -30.53 11.81
#